data_AF-A0A633Q295-F1
#
_entry.id   AF-A0A633Q295-F1
#
_cell.length_a   1.000
_cell.length_b   1.000
_cell.length_c   1.000
_cell.angle_alpha   90.00
_cell.angle_beta   90.00
_cell.angle_gamma   90.00
#
_symmetry.space_group_name_H-M   'P 1'
#
loop_
_entity.id
_entity.type
_entity.pdbx_description
1 polymer ?
#
loop_
_entity_poly.entity_id
_entity_poly.type
_entity_poly.pdbx_seq_one_letter_code
_entity_poly.pdbx_strand_id
1 'polypeptide(L)' 'MRHAGSGLKHRLEWQTRPLLKNESMILCSDGLWSQLDDSQLYNVSNSEDLARLVQSLCVVPSQDNLSVVMLGSSPVT' A
#
# COMPACT_ATOMS: atom_id res chain seq x y z
N MET A 1 7.30 -13.62 20.91
CA MET A 1 7.90 -12.95 19.74
C MET A 1 7.56 -13.79 18.52
N ARG A 2 6.58 -13.38 17.70
CA ARG A 2 6.18 -14.12 16.49
C ARG A 2 7.07 -13.62 15.36
N HIS A 3 7.99 -14.46 14.90
CA HIS A 3 8.78 -14.16 13.71
C HIS A 3 7.85 -14.12 12.50
N ALA A 4 7.73 -12.95 11.85
CA ALA A 4 7.30 -12.93 10.47
C ALA A 4 8.31 -13.76 9.66
N GLY A 5 7.84 -14.80 8.96
CA GLY A 5 8.66 -15.59 8.04
C GLY A 5 9.16 -16.96 8.50
N SER A 6 8.93 -17.42 9.74
CA SER A 6 9.28 -18.81 10.12
C SER A 6 8.14 -19.79 9.82
N GLY A 7 7.86 -19.99 8.54
CA GLY A 7 6.92 -21.00 8.06
C GLY A 7 6.76 -20.90 6.56
N LEU A 8 7.22 -21.91 5.82
CA LEU A 8 6.84 -22.13 4.43
C LEU A 8 5.32 -22.24 4.34
N LYS A 9 4.62 -21.13 4.08
CA LYS A 9 3.16 -21.08 3.90
C LYS A 9 2.65 -20.09 2.85
N HIS A 10 3.52 -19.42 2.10
CA HIS A 10 3.07 -18.59 0.98
C HIS A 10 3.26 -19.35 -0.32
N ARG A 11 2.20 -20.03 -0.77
CA ARG A 11 2.13 -20.46 -2.17
C ARG A 11 2.03 -19.18 -2.99
N LEU A 12 2.92 -19.00 -3.96
CA LEU A 12 2.78 -17.90 -4.91
C LEU A 12 1.46 -18.09 -5.66
N GLU A 13 0.53 -17.18 -5.46
CA GLU A 13 -0.74 -17.14 -6.17
C GLU A 13 -0.72 -15.97 -7.14
N TRP A 14 -0.88 -16.30 -8.42
CA TRP A 14 -1.02 -15.30 -9.46
C TRP A 14 -2.48 -14.89 -9.52
N GLN A 15 -2.75 -13.62 -9.26
CA GLN A 15 -4.05 -13.02 -9.44
C GLN A 15 -3.98 -11.99 -10.56
N THR A 16 -5.02 -11.93 -11.37
CA THR A 16 -5.14 -10.95 -12.45
C THR A 16 -6.48 -10.27 -12.33
N ARG A 17 -6.46 -8.94 -12.31
CA ARG A 17 -7.66 -8.10 -12.30
C ARG A 17 -7.44 -6.96 -13.30
N PRO A 18 -8.40 -6.68 -14.19
CA PRO A 18 -8.32 -5.50 -15.03
C PRO A 18 -8.39 -4.24 -14.16
N LEU A 19 -7.49 -3.29 -14.39
CA LEU A 19 -7.56 -1.96 -13.81
C LEU A 19 -8.47 -1.10 -14.69
N LEU A 20 -9.58 -0.61 -14.13
CA LEU A 20 -10.53 0.22 -14.85
C LEU A 20 -10.01 1.64 -15.04
N LYS A 21 -10.65 2.40 -15.93
CA LYS A 21 -10.31 3.80 -16.17
C LYS A 21 -10.43 4.60 -14.87
N ASN A 22 -9.38 5.35 -14.53
CA ASN A 22 -9.25 6.14 -13.30
C ASN A 22 -9.14 5.31 -12.01
N GLU A 23 -9.01 3.99 -12.10
CA GLU A 23 -8.61 3.19 -10.95
C GLU A 23 -7.10 3.34 -10.72
N SER A 24 -6.73 3.19 -9.46
CA SER A 24 -5.34 3.13 -9.02
C SER A 24 -5.16 1.95 -8.10
N MET A 25 -3.97 1.35 -8.13
CA MET A 25 -3.60 0.24 -7.26
C MET A 25 -2.51 0.73 -6.31
N ILE A 26 -2.69 0.46 -5.02
CA ILE A 26 -1.66 0.72 -4.00
C ILE A 26 -0.98 -0.60 -3.66
N LEU A 27 0.34 -0.64 -3.83
CA LEU A 27 1.20 -1.71 -3.34
C LEU A 27 1.98 -1.18 -2.15
N CYS A 28 2.01 -1.93 -1.05
CA CYS A 28 2.63 -1.48 0.18
C CYS A 28 3.23 -2.64 0.98
N SER A 29 4.20 -2.32 1.82
CA SER A 29 4.64 -3.20 2.90
C SER A 29 3.58 -3.26 4.02
N ASP A 30 3.64 -4.30 4.83
CA ASP A 30 2.87 -4.46 6.07
C ASP A 30 3.07 -3.30 7.06
N GLY A 31 4.22 -2.63 7.00
CA GLY A 31 4.49 -1.38 7.71
C GLY A 31 3.47 -0.25 7.45
N LEU A 32 2.80 -0.23 6.28
CA LEU A 32 1.71 0.73 6.02
C LEU A 32 0.42 0.33 6.74
N TRP A 33 0.05 -0.95 6.65
CA TRP A 33 -1.21 -1.48 7.20
C TRP A 33 -1.19 -1.56 8.73
N SER A 34 -0.01 -1.65 9.34
CA SER A 34 0.11 -1.65 10.80
C SER A 34 -0.16 -0.29 11.44
N GLN A 35 -0.24 0.78 10.64
CA GLN A 35 -0.36 2.17 11.11
C GLN A 35 -1.63 2.88 10.63
N LEU A 36 -2.40 2.26 9.74
CA LEU A 36 -3.57 2.86 9.11
C LEU A 36 -4.81 2.01 9.32
N ASP A 37 -5.94 2.71 9.48
CA ASP A 37 -7.25 2.11 9.31
C ASP A 37 -7.65 2.12 7.82
N ASP A 38 -8.45 1.14 7.40
CA ASP A 38 -8.96 1.02 6.02
C ASP A 38 -9.61 2.34 5.54
N SER A 39 -10.29 3.05 6.43
CA SER A 39 -10.95 4.34 6.13
C SER A 39 -9.97 5.42 5.66
N GLN A 40 -8.72 5.39 6.12
CA GLN A 40 -7.69 6.36 5.72
C GLN A 40 -7.15 6.05 4.32
N LEU A 41 -7.08 4.77 3.95
CA LEU A 41 -6.70 4.35 2.59
C LEU A 41 -7.78 4.71 1.57
N TYR A 42 -9.07 4.60 1.92
CA TYR A 42 -10.16 4.99 1.02
C TYR A 42 -10.21 6.49 0.69
N ASN A 43 -9.55 7.34 1.48
CA ASN A 43 -9.46 8.76 1.20
C ASN A 43 -8.34 9.12 0.21
N VAL A 44 -7.48 8.15 -0.18
CA VAL A 44 -6.40 8.39 -1.13
C VAL A 44 -6.94 8.32 -2.56
N SER A 45 -7.06 9.47 -3.21
CA SER A 45 -7.59 9.56 -4.58
C SER A 45 -6.50 9.71 -5.64
N ASN A 46 -5.32 10.21 -5.27
CA ASN A 46 -4.19 10.45 -6.16
C ASN A 46 -2.85 10.34 -5.42
N SER A 47 -1.75 10.52 -6.16
CA SER A 47 -0.39 10.44 -5.63
C SER A 47 -0.07 11.51 -4.59
N GLU A 48 -0.68 12.69 -4.66
CA GLU A 48 -0.46 13.77 -3.69
C GLU A 48 -1.15 13.46 -2.34
N ASP A 49 -2.37 12.91 -2.38
CA ASP A 49 -3.05 12.42 -1.18
C ASP A 49 -2.20 11.35 -0.49
N LEU A 50 -1.67 10.40 -1.27
CA LEU A 50 -0.83 9.33 -0.75
C LEU A 50 0.47 9.87 -0.14
N ALA A 51 1.13 10.82 -0.81
CA ALA A 51 2.35 11.43 -0.31
C ALA A 51 2.11 12.15 1.02
N ARG A 52 1.00 12.89 1.14
CA ARG A 52 0.60 13.54 2.40
C ARG A 52 0.34 12.53 3.51
N LEU A 53 -0.35 11.43 3.19
CA LEU A 53 -0.62 10.35 4.14
C LEU A 53 0.69 9.73 4.65
N VAL A 54 1.59 9.32 3.75
CA VAL A 54 2.89 8.73 4.10
C VAL A 54 3.72 9.71 4.92
N GLN A 55 3.75 10.99 4.56
CA GLN A 55 4.48 12.00 5.30
C GLN A 55 3.96 12.16 6.73
N SER A 56 2.64 12.07 6.94
CA SER A 56 2.05 12.11 8.28
C SER A 56 2.45 10.92 9.16
N LEU A 57 2.64 9.75 8.56
CA LEU A 57 3.08 8.53 9.26
C LEU A 57 4.57 8.61 9.67
N CYS A 58 5.41 9.23 8.84
CA CYS A 58 6.85 9.39 9.14
C CYS A 58 7.15 10.33 10.32
N VAL A 59 6.18 11.10 10.82
CA VAL A 59 6.36 11.99 11.99
C VAL A 59 6.34 11.19 13.30
N VAL A 60 5.74 10.00 13.28
CA VAL A 60 5.76 9.06 14.40
C VAL A 60 6.94 8.11 14.18
N PRO A 61 7.78 7.81 15.20
CA PRO A 61 8.84 6.82 15.03
C PRO A 61 8.19 5.48 14.62
N SER A 62 8.35 5.08 13.35
CA SER A 62 7.77 3.83 12.89
C SER A 62 8.57 2.67 13.47
N GLN A 63 7.86 1.63 13.92
CA GLN A 63 8.50 0.40 14.39
C GLN A 63 8.92 -0.52 13.23
N ASP A 64 8.56 -0.17 11.98
CA ASP A 64 8.76 -1.01 10.80
C ASP A 64 9.09 -0.18 9.54
N ASN A 65 9.63 -0.87 8.53
CA ASN A 65 9.96 -0.29 7.23
C ASN A 65 8.69 0.06 6.45
N LEU A 66 8.60 1.32 6.00
CA LEU A 66 7.48 1.82 5.20
C LEU A 66 7.89 1.91 3.73
N SER A 67 7.18 1.19 2.86
CA SER A 67 7.36 1.26 1.41
C SER A 67 5.99 1.24 0.73
N VAL A 68 5.73 2.20 -0.14
CA VAL A 68 4.43 2.37 -0.80
C VAL A 68 4.62 2.80 -2.25
N VAL A 69 3.83 2.22 -3.15
CA VAL A 69 3.78 2.55 -4.58
C VAL A 69 2.32 2.67 -5.01
N MET A 70 2.00 3.71 -5.76
CA MET A 70 0.72 3.86 -6.43
C MET A 70 0.90 3.67 -7.93
N LEU A 71 0.15 2.72 -8.50
CA LEU A 71 0.08 2.48 -9.93
C LEU A 71 -1.25 3.03 -10.43
N GLY A 72 -1.20 4.12 -11.19
CA GLY A 72 -2.38 4.69 -11.85
C GLY A 72 -2.51 4.19 -13.29
N SER A 73 -3.75 4.12 -13.80
CA SER A 73 -3.95 3.97 -15.24
C SER A 73 -3.63 5.30 -15.93
N SER A 74 -2.56 5.37 -16.71
CA SER A 74 -2.40 6.50 -17.65
C SER A 74 -3.31 6.27 -18.85
N PRO A 75 -3.99 7.30 -19.37
CA PRO A 75 -4.57 7.21 -20.71
C PRO A 75 -3.48 6.81 -21.69
N VAL A 76 -3.73 5.77 -22.48
CA VAL A 76 -2.93 5.49 -23.67
C VAL A 76 -3.42 6.48 -24.72
N THR A 77 -2.66 7.55 -24.94
CA THR A 77 -2.87 8.49 -26.05
C THR A 77 -2.37 7.91 -27.35
#